data_AF-K1QLI3-F1
#
_entry.id   AF-K1QLI3-F1
#
_cell.length_a   1.000
_cell.length_b   1.000
_cell.length_c   1.000
_cell.angle_alpha   90.00
_cell.angle_beta   90.00
_cell.angle_gamma   90.00
#
_symmetry.space_group_name_H-M   'P 1'
#
loop_
_entity.id
_entity.type
_entity.pdbx_description
1 polymer ?
#
loop_
_entity_poly.entity_id
_entity_poly.type
_entity_poly.pdbx_seq_one_letter_code
_entity_poly.pdbx_strand_id
1 'polypeptide(L)'
;MHSTRTENASHLGTYNISGPVVDVYRVVTPGGATVRLSVTYELCYPGTESLLTSGPVYDLTVSVYENVTKGITDPSVFNVPVFCHHRQMKTNYTSSTITELIHRSLLSWR
;
A
#
# COMPACT_ATOMS: atom_id res chain seq x y z
N MET A 1 15.83 -8.16 -14.45
CA MET A 1 15.15 -7.80 -13.18
C MET A 1 13.73 -7.39 -13.53
N HIS A 2 12.76 -8.19 -13.11
CA HIS A 2 11.35 -8.02 -13.45
C HIS A 2 10.78 -6.96 -12.49
N SER A 3 10.65 -5.72 -12.97
CA SER A 3 9.87 -4.70 -12.28
C SER A 3 8.41 -5.15 -12.40
N THR A 4 7.79 -5.58 -11.31
CA THR A 4 6.35 -5.84 -11.26
C THR A 4 5.59 -4.52 -11.25
N ARG A 5 5.80 -3.69 -12.27
CA ARG A 5 4.76 -2.79 -12.75
C ARG A 5 3.68 -3.76 -13.23
N THR A 6 2.60 -3.90 -12.47
CA THR A 6 1.48 -4.72 -12.95
C THR A 6 1.08 -4.12 -14.29
N GLU A 7 1.13 -4.90 -15.37
CA GLU A 7 1.00 -4.42 -16.76
C GLU A 7 -0.37 -3.73 -17.02
N ASN A 8 -1.28 -3.83 -16.05
CA ASN A 8 -2.61 -3.20 -16.01
C ASN A 8 -2.68 -1.89 -15.17
N ALA A 9 -1.56 -1.35 -14.69
CA ALA A 9 -1.56 -0.13 -13.89
C ALA A 9 -1.87 1.11 -14.75
N SER A 10 -2.89 1.86 -14.37
CA SER A 10 -3.22 3.16 -14.98
C SER A 10 -2.37 4.26 -14.35
N HIS A 11 -1.58 4.97 -15.16
CA HIS A 11 -0.90 6.19 -14.70
C HIS A 11 -1.92 7.30 -14.49
N LEU A 12 -1.90 7.91 -13.31
CA LEU A 12 -2.80 9.01 -12.94
C LEU A 12 -2.16 10.37 -13.12
N GLY A 13 -0.83 10.44 -13.11
CA GLY A 13 -0.07 11.66 -13.30
C GLY A 13 1.22 11.69 -12.50
N THR A 14 1.94 12.78 -12.70
CA THR A 14 3.21 13.09 -12.05
C THR A 14 3.03 14.33 -11.18
N TYR A 15 3.46 14.28 -9.92
CA TYR A 15 3.22 15.31 -8.92
C TYR A 15 4.50 15.64 -8.16
N ASN A 16 4.64 16.88 -7.73
CA ASN A 16 5.65 17.27 -6.75
C ASN A 16 5.01 17.27 -5.36
N ILE A 17 5.44 16.37 -4.47
CA ILE A 17 4.89 16.24 -3.11
C ILE A 17 5.98 16.65 -2.13
N SER A 18 6.03 17.94 -1.79
CA SER A 18 6.94 18.49 -0.77
C SER A 18 8.41 18.13 -0.98
N GLY A 19 8.89 18.11 -2.23
CA GLY A 19 10.28 17.82 -2.56
C GLY A 19 10.43 16.82 -3.70
N PRO A 20 10.22 15.51 -3.45
CA PRO A 20 10.32 14.48 -4.47
C PRO A 20 9.21 14.61 -5.53
N VAL A 21 9.62 14.51 -6.79
CA VAL A 21 8.69 14.28 -7.91
C VAL A 21 8.32 12.81 -7.92
N VAL A 22 7.03 12.51 -7.93
CA VAL A 22 6.48 11.16 -7.90
C VAL A 22 5.51 10.93 -9.04
N ASP A 23 5.51 9.72 -9.58
CA ASP A 23 4.43 9.22 -10.41
C ASP A 23 3.41 8.48 -9.56
N VAL A 24 2.13 8.67 -9.89
CA VAL A 24 1.03 7.99 -9.21
C VAL A 24 0.36 7.03 -10.19
N TYR A 25 0.16 5.81 -9.73
CA TYR A 25 -0.49 4.75 -10.47
C TYR A 25 -1.70 4.22 -9.71
N ARG A 26 -2.68 3.70 -10.45
CA ARG A 26 -3.83 2.99 -9.91
C ARG A 26 -3.96 1.62 -10.57
N VAL A 27 -4.18 0.61 -9.75
CA VAL A 27 -4.49 -0.75 -10.16
C VAL A 27 -5.85 -1.12 -9.61
N VAL A 28 -6.73 -1.64 -10.45
CA VAL A 28 -7.97 -2.26 -10.00
C VAL A 28 -7.78 -3.76 -10.11
N THR A 29 -7.83 -4.45 -8.97
CA THR A 29 -7.69 -5.91 -8.92
C THR A 29 -8.95 -6.58 -9.48
N PRO A 30 -8.87 -7.84 -9.95
CA PRO A 30 -10.05 -8.58 -10.42
C PRO A 30 -11.16 -8.70 -9.37
N GLY A 31 -10.82 -8.65 -8.07
CA GLY A 31 -11.77 -8.68 -6.97
C GLY A 31 -12.46 -7.34 -6.68
N GLY A 32 -12.16 -6.27 -7.44
CA GLY A 32 -12.73 -4.93 -7.29
C GLY A 32 -11.96 -4.01 -6.35
N ALA A 33 -10.98 -4.52 -5.60
CA ALA A 33 -10.13 -3.70 -4.74
C ALA A 33 -9.27 -2.77 -5.59
N THR A 34 -9.12 -1.52 -5.15
CA THR A 34 -8.33 -0.49 -5.82
C THR A 34 -7.05 -0.22 -5.04
N VAL A 35 -5.92 -0.34 -5.70
CA VAL A 35 -4.61 0.06 -5.18
C VAL A 35 -4.22 1.37 -5.85
N ARG A 36 -3.76 2.34 -5.07
CA ARG A 36 -3.09 3.54 -5.58
C ARG A 36 -1.71 3.64 -4.96
N LEU A 37 -0.69 3.70 -5.81
CA LEU A 37 0.73 3.71 -5.44
C LEU A 37 1.37 4.98 -5.97
N SER A 38 2.18 5.64 -5.14
CA SER A 38 3.13 6.67 -5.57
C SER A 38 4.55 6.11 -5.56
N VAL A 39 5.30 6.40 -6.61
CA VAL A 39 6.71 6.04 -6.73
C VAL A 39 7.54 7.25 -7.13
N THR A 40 8.77 7.36 -6.65
CA THR A 40 9.67 8.44 -7.07
C THR A 40 9.98 8.35 -8.56
N TYR A 41 9.93 9.49 -9.24
CA TYR A 41 10.02 9.56 -10.71
C TYR A 41 11.36 9.01 -11.24
N GLU A 42 12.47 9.37 -10.59
CA GLU A 42 13.81 9.00 -11.08
C GLU A 42 14.22 7.57 -10.71
N LEU A 43 13.89 7.12 -9.50
CA LEU A 43 14.44 5.89 -8.92
C LEU A 43 13.40 4.78 -8.72
N CYS A 44 12.12 5.05 -9.00
CA CYS A 44 10.99 4.14 -8.79
C CYS A 44 10.92 3.60 -7.34
N TYR A 45 11.31 4.39 -6.35
CA TYR A 45 11.14 4.01 -4.95
C TYR A 45 9.71 4.21 -4.50
N PRO A 46 9.11 3.27 -3.75
CA PRO A 46 7.76 3.45 -3.24
C PRO A 46 7.74 4.61 -2.23
N GLY A 47 6.75 5.48 -2.37
CA GLY A 47 6.48 6.54 -1.39
C GLY A 47 5.28 6.18 -0.53
N THR A 48 4.10 6.09 -1.15
CA THR A 48 2.85 5.76 -0.46
C THR A 48 2.04 4.75 -1.24
N GLU A 49 1.43 3.80 -0.55
CA GLU A 49 0.48 2.85 -1.10
C GLU A 49 -0.84 2.97 -0.34
N SER A 50 -1.95 2.95 -1.07
CA SER A 50 -3.28 2.88 -0.49
C SER A 50 -4.04 1.74 -1.15
N LEU A 51 -4.60 0.85 -0.33
CA LEU A 51 -5.47 -0.24 -0.75
C LEU A 51 -6.86 0.05 -0.23
N LEU A 52 -7.81 0.22 -1.15
CA LEU A 52 -9.23 0.27 -0.87
C LEU A 52 -9.85 -1.06 -1.28
N THR A 53 -10.30 -1.85 -0.31
CA THR A 53 -10.99 -3.12 -0.59
C THR A 53 -12.43 -2.86 -1.04
N SER A 54 -12.93 -3.71 -1.92
CA SER A 54 -14.35 -3.71 -2.30
C SER A 54 -15.08 -4.85 -1.60
N GLY A 55 -16.22 -4.54 -0.98
CA GLY A 55 -17.01 -5.49 -0.23
C GLY A 55 -18.21 -4.81 0.45
N PRO A 56 -18.93 -5.51 1.34
CA PRO A 56 -20.03 -4.92 2.11
C PRO A 56 -19.57 -3.79 3.05
N VAL A 57 -18.28 -3.76 3.38
CA VAL A 57 -17.59 -2.67 4.08
C VAL A 57 -16.37 -2.29 3.25
N TYR A 58 -16.12 -0.99 3.10
CA TYR A 58 -14.90 -0.47 2.47
C TYR A 58 -13.83 -0.32 3.53
N ASP A 59 -12.74 -1.08 3.42
CA ASP A 59 -11.55 -0.88 4.25
C ASP A 59 -10.47 -0.17 3.45
N LEU A 60 -9.95 0.92 4.02
CA LEU A 60 -8.81 1.66 3.49
C LEU A 60 -7.57 1.37 4.34
N THR A 61 -6.55 0.79 3.72
CA THR A 61 -5.22 0.68 4.31
C THR A 61 -4.29 1.65 3.61
N VAL A 62 -3.50 2.41 4.38
CA VAL A 62 -2.48 3.32 3.84
C VAL A 62 -1.13 2.96 4.45
N SER A 63 -0.15 2.74 3.58
CA SER A 63 1.24 2.47 3.93
C SER A 63 2.12 3.60 3.42
N VAL A 64 3.01 4.09 4.28
CA VAL A 64 4.01 5.09 3.94
C VAL A 64 5.39 4.45 4.08
N TYR A 65 6.20 4.58 3.04
CA TYR A 65 7.52 3.98 2.96
C TYR A 65 8.58 5.07 3.13
N GLU A 66 9.34 4.99 4.21
CA GLU A 66 10.43 5.91 4.54
C GLU A 66 11.75 5.14 4.66
N ASN A 67 12.87 5.79 4.32
CA ASN A 67 14.23 5.22 4.44
C ASN A 67 14.41 3.88 3.70
N VAL A 68 13.77 3.73 2.54
CA VAL A 68 13.84 2.52 1.73
C VAL A 68 15.25 2.32 1.17
N THR A 69 15.82 1.13 1.40
CA THR A 69 17.11 0.72 0.83
C THR A 69 16.91 -0.42 -0.15
N LYS A 70 17.81 -0.53 -1.15
CA LYS A 70 17.78 -1.62 -2.12
C LYS A 70 18.43 -2.87 -1.52
N GLY A 71 17.78 -4.01 -1.71
CA GLY A 71 18.27 -5.30 -1.26
C GLY A 71 17.94 -5.59 0.21
N ILE A 72 18.47 -6.70 0.72
CA ILE A 72 18.31 -7.12 2.10
C ILE A 72 19.72 -7.21 2.70
N THR A 73 19.99 -6.41 3.73
CA THR A 73 21.30 -6.39 4.39
C THR A 73 21.56 -7.67 5.19
N ASP A 74 20.55 -8.17 5.90
CA ASP A 74 20.61 -9.42 6.66
C ASP A 74 19.46 -10.36 6.27
N PRO A 75 19.73 -11.44 5.52
CA PRO A 75 18.72 -12.43 5.15
C PRO A 75 18.13 -13.21 6.33
N SER A 76 18.78 -13.21 7.50
CA SER A 76 18.33 -13.97 8.67
C SER A 76 16.98 -13.50 9.22
N VAL A 77 16.54 -12.28 8.89
CA VAL A 77 15.23 -11.73 9.26
C VAL A 77 14.05 -12.56 8.72
N PHE A 78 14.27 -13.39 7.70
CA PHE A 78 13.27 -14.32 7.17
C PHE A 78 13.26 -15.68 7.87
N ASN A 79 14.23 -15.96 8.75
CA ASN A 79 14.24 -17.20 9.54
C ASN A 79 13.12 -17.14 10.58
N VAL A 80 12.23 -18.13 10.54
CA VAL A 80 11.14 -18.22 11.52
C VAL A 80 11.73 -18.51 12.90
N PRO A 81 11.47 -17.67 13.92
CA PRO A 81 11.99 -17.92 15.25
C PRO A 81 11.47 -19.23 15.86
N VAL A 82 12.30 -19.93 16.63
CA VAL A 82 11.98 -21.24 17.24
C VAL A 82 10.67 -21.23 18.05
N PHE A 83 10.35 -20.12 18.70
CA PHE A 83 9.13 -19.96 19.49
C PHE A 83 7.84 -19.87 18.64
N CYS A 84 7.93 -19.54 17.35
CA CYS A 84 6.78 -19.50 16.45
C CYS A 84 6.32 -20.91 16.03
N HIS A 85 7.21 -21.91 16.02
CA HIS A 85 6.88 -23.27 15.59
C HIS A 85 5.85 -23.99 16.48
N HIS A 86 5.72 -23.55 17.74
CA HIS A 86 4.86 -24.20 18.73
C HIS A 86 3.55 -23.43 18.97
N ARG A 87 3.39 -22.25 18.35
CA ARG A 87 2.20 -21.41 18.50
C ARG A 87 1.31 -21.50 17.26
N GLN A 88 0.48 -22.55 17.19
CA GLN A 88 -0.78 -22.42 16.46
C GLN A 88 -1.74 -21.57 17.29
N MET A 89 -1.51 -20.26 17.33
CA MET A 89 -2.52 -19.34 17.85
C MET A 89 -3.65 -19.28 16.83
N LYS A 90 -4.81 -19.87 17.14
CA LYS A 90 -6.07 -19.50 16.48
C LYS A 90 -6.36 -18.06 16.87
N THR A 91 -5.90 -17.12 16.04
CA THR A 91 -6.23 -15.72 16.22
C THR A 91 -7.71 -15.57 15.86
N ASN A 92 -8.59 -15.47 16.86
CA ASN A 92 -9.95 -15.01 16.65
C ASN A 92 -9.86 -13.52 16.28
N TYR A 93 -9.86 -13.22 14.98
CA TYR A 93 -9.94 -11.85 14.49
C TYR A 93 -11.33 -11.30 14.85
N THR A 94 -11.42 -10.52 15.93
CA THR A 94 -12.52 -9.56 16.07
C THR A 94 -12.17 -8.33 15.23
N SER A 95 -12.69 -8.28 14.01
CA SER A 95 -12.63 -7.07 13.18
C SER A 95 -13.36 -5.95 13.91
N SER A 96 -12.63 -4.96 14.41
CA SER A 96 -13.19 -3.74 14.97
C SER A 96 -13.09 -2.68 13.89
N THR A 97 -14.18 -2.46 13.15
CA THR A 97 -14.26 -1.42 12.13
C THR A 97 -14.23 -0.04 12.81
N ILE A 98 -13.12 0.68 12.69
CA ILE A 98 -13.09 2.11 13.02
C ILE A 98 -13.63 2.84 11.78
N THR A 99 -14.91 3.18 11.79
CA THR A 99 -15.51 4.06 10.77
C THR A 99 -15.10 5.50 11.07
N GLU A 100 -13.97 5.96 10.54
CA GLU A 100 -13.72 7.40 10.44
C GLU A 100 -14.62 7.97 9.33
N LEU A 101 -15.68 8.65 9.75
CA LEU A 101 -16.54 9.49 8.91
C LEU A 101 -15.73 10.66 8.34
N ILE A 102 -14.99 10.46 7.25
CA ILE A 102 -14.45 11.56 6.45
C ILE A 102 -15.58 12.12 5.57
N HIS A 103 -16.56 12.78 6.19
CA HIS A 103 -17.70 13.43 5.51
C HIS A 103 -17.43 14.94 5.23
N ARG A 104 -16.20 15.46 5.28
CA ARG A 104 -15.98 16.91 5.16
C ARG A 104 -14.98 17.43 4.13
N SER A 105 -14.36 16.59 3.30
CA SER A 105 -13.42 17.05 2.28
C SER A 105 -13.88 16.89 0.82
N LEU A 106 -15.02 16.23 0.56
CA LEU A 106 -15.55 16.07 -0.82
C LEU A 106 -16.35 17.28 -1.34
N LEU A 107 -16.43 18.38 -0.58
CA LEU A 107 -17.16 19.59 -0.99
C LEU A 107 -16.27 20.72 -1.55
N SER A 108 -14.95 20.54 -1.68
CA SER A 108 -14.06 21.58 -2.25
C SER A 108 -13.55 21.30 -3.67
N TRP A 109 -14.14 20.34 -4.39
CA TRP A 109 -13.90 20.15 -5.83
C TRP A 109 -15.18 20.49 -6.59
N ARG A 110 -15.49 21.78 -6.65
CA ARG A 110 -16.30 22.38 -7.71
C ARG A 110 -15.40 23.32 -8.50
#